data_AF-A0A520MPD1-F1
#
_entry.id   AF-A0A520MPD1-F1
#
_cell.length_a   1.000
_cell.length_b   1.000
_cell.length_c   1.000
_cell.angle_alpha   90.00
_cell.angle_beta   90.00
_cell.angle_gamma   90.00
#
_symmetry.space_group_name_H-M   'P 1'
#
loop_
_entity.id
_entity.type
_entity.pdbx_description
1 polymer ?
#
loop_
_entity_poly.entity_id
_entity_poly.type
_entity_poly.pdbx_seq_one_letter_code
_entity_poly.pdbx_strand_id
1 'polypeptide(L)'
;MQNKDYLLPGVAAIFVAVISPIYWLGMAASVGDSDVLWQDMMSLGFSDILFASILLLTIYIYLNLKNILNEQLNFNHIDLLVWIYAAINILWVSTLLLDVASAVLPENIVSQNEGTFLNIGLSIGVGAIVILGIIDLLIGILLLAKSTELPTLLKIFAIMSVIQGVLGITVVFAATLIFIFPITMIILAMFFLRKPESLELV
;
A
#
# COMPACT_ATOMS: atom_id res chain seq x y z
N MET A 1 24.78 -3.65 -9.23
CA MET A 1 23.94 -3.79 -8.02
C MET A 1 24.70 -4.57 -6.95
N GLN A 2 24.71 -4.09 -5.71
CA GLN A 2 25.27 -4.79 -4.54
C GLN A 2 24.16 -5.59 -3.84
N ASN A 3 24.52 -6.58 -3.03
CA ASN A 3 23.55 -7.41 -2.26
C ASN A 3 22.60 -6.58 -1.36
N LYS A 4 23.00 -5.34 -1.02
CA LYS A 4 22.16 -4.36 -0.30
C LYS A 4 20.93 -3.89 -1.08
N ASP A 5 21.01 -3.90 -2.42
CA ASP A 5 19.96 -3.38 -3.30
C ASP A 5 18.68 -4.23 -3.25
N TYR A 6 18.80 -5.48 -2.78
CA TYR A 6 17.68 -6.40 -2.59
C TYR A 6 17.35 -6.64 -1.11
N LEU A 7 18.34 -6.55 -0.22
CA LEU A 7 18.14 -6.78 1.21
C LEU A 7 17.15 -5.77 1.82
N LEU A 8 17.35 -4.48 1.54
CA LEU A 8 16.52 -3.41 2.11
C LEU A 8 15.05 -3.46 1.70
N PRO A 9 14.69 -3.60 0.40
CA PRO A 9 13.28 -3.74 0.02
C PRO A 9 12.67 -5.05 0.57
N GLY A 10 13.45 -6.11 0.71
CA GLY A 10 13.00 -7.35 1.36
C GLY A 10 12.67 -7.17 2.84
N VAL A 11 13.55 -6.51 3.60
CA VAL A 11 13.31 -6.19 5.02
C VAL A 11 12.14 -5.23 5.18
N ALA A 12 12.04 -4.22 4.33
CA ALA A 12 10.91 -3.29 4.33
C ALA A 12 9.58 -4.04 4.11
N ALA A 13 9.53 -4.97 3.16
CA ALA A 13 8.34 -5.76 2.89
C ALA A 13 7.94 -6.66 4.08
N ILE A 14 8.91 -7.29 4.76
CA ILE A 14 8.63 -8.02 6.02
C ILE A 14 8.06 -7.08 7.08
N PHE A 15 8.65 -5.90 7.26
CA PHE A 15 8.20 -4.95 8.25
C PHE A 15 6.76 -4.49 7.97
N VAL A 16 6.46 -4.10 6.72
CA VAL A 16 5.11 -3.73 6.28
C VAL A 16 4.11 -4.88 6.48
N ALA A 17 4.49 -6.12 6.17
CA ALA A 17 3.64 -7.29 6.39
C ALA A 17 3.23 -7.47 7.86
N VAL A 18 4.08 -7.06 8.80
CA VAL A 18 3.80 -7.14 10.24
C VAL A 18 2.98 -5.95 10.72
N ILE A 19 3.38 -4.72 10.38
CA ILE A 19 2.72 -3.53 10.94
C ILE A 19 1.36 -3.24 10.31
N SER A 20 1.16 -3.60 9.04
CA SER A 20 -0.09 -3.34 8.32
C SER A 20 -1.31 -3.97 9.00
N PRO A 21 -1.35 -5.28 9.31
CA PRO A 21 -2.51 -5.87 9.95
C PRO A 21 -2.72 -5.33 11.37
N ILE A 22 -1.64 -5.01 12.11
CA ILE A 22 -1.76 -4.41 13.45
C ILE A 22 -2.48 -3.06 13.37
N TYR A 23 -2.06 -2.19 12.45
CA TYR A 23 -2.68 -0.89 12.24
C TYR A 23 -4.15 -1.04 11.84
N TRP A 24 -4.44 -1.77 10.77
CA TRP A 24 -5.81 -1.84 10.23
C TRP A 24 -6.79 -2.58 11.14
N LEU A 25 -6.34 -3.57 11.92
CA LEU A 25 -7.18 -4.20 12.95
C LEU A 25 -7.45 -3.23 14.11
N GLY A 26 -6.47 -2.41 14.50
CA GLY A 26 -6.67 -1.36 15.50
C GLY A 26 -7.67 -0.30 15.03
N MET A 27 -7.63 0.04 13.74
CA MET A 27 -8.54 1.00 13.12
C MET A 27 -9.90 0.40 12.73
N ALA A 28 -10.13 -0.90 12.91
CA ALA A 28 -11.38 -1.54 12.47
C ALA A 28 -12.64 -0.91 13.11
N ALA A 29 -12.52 -0.37 14.32
CA ALA A 29 -13.63 0.28 15.03
C ALA A 29 -14.02 1.65 14.44
N SER A 30 -13.11 2.33 13.72
CA SER A 30 -13.44 3.60 13.04
C SER A 30 -14.17 3.38 11.71
N VAL A 31 -14.22 2.13 11.22
CA VAL A 31 -14.92 1.79 9.99
C VAL A 31 -16.43 1.79 10.22
N GLY A 32 -17.08 2.85 9.75
CA GLY A 32 -18.54 3.02 9.86
C GLY A 32 -19.01 3.76 11.11
N ASP A 33 -18.08 4.25 11.93
CA ASP A 33 -18.36 5.11 13.09
C ASP A 33 -17.64 6.45 12.91
N SER A 34 -18.41 7.49 12.57
CA SER A 34 -17.88 8.83 12.33
C SER A 34 -17.32 9.47 13.59
N ASP A 35 -17.83 9.11 14.77
CA ASP A 35 -17.39 9.71 16.04
C ASP A 35 -16.02 9.16 16.42
N VAL A 36 -15.79 7.86 16.23
CA VAL A 36 -14.48 7.23 16.44
C VAL A 36 -13.46 7.74 15.42
N LEU A 37 -13.85 7.87 14.15
CA LEU A 37 -12.97 8.43 13.11
C LEU A 37 -12.60 9.89 13.43
N TRP A 38 -13.57 10.69 13.90
CA TRP A 38 -13.32 12.05 14.30
C TRP A 38 -12.35 12.13 15.48
N GLN A 39 -12.53 11.28 16.50
CA GLN A 39 -11.62 11.23 17.65
C GLN A 39 -10.18 10.89 17.24
N ASP A 40 -10.00 9.95 16.31
CA ASP A 40 -8.68 9.61 15.75
C ASP A 40 -8.06 10.84 15.08
N MET A 41 -8.80 11.49 14.17
CA MET A 41 -8.39 12.72 13.45
C MET A 41 -8.10 13.93 14.35
N MET A 42 -8.59 13.91 15.59
CA MET A 42 -8.35 14.94 16.59
C MET A 42 -7.10 14.68 17.43
N SER A 43 -6.37 13.59 17.15
CA SER A 43 -5.19 13.19 17.90
C SER A 43 -4.00 12.94 16.99
N LEU A 44 -2.80 13.31 17.44
CA LEU A 44 -1.55 12.84 16.84
C LEU A 44 -0.97 11.77 17.74
N GLY A 45 -0.94 10.54 17.25
CA GLY A 45 -0.60 9.35 17.99
C GLY A 45 0.36 8.42 17.26
N PHE A 46 0.51 7.23 17.85
CA PHE A 46 1.34 6.17 17.28
C PHE A 46 0.69 5.57 16.01
N SER A 47 -0.65 5.61 15.91
CA SER A 47 -1.41 5.20 14.72
C SER A 47 -0.95 5.98 13.48
N ASP A 48 -0.76 7.29 13.57
CA ASP A 48 -0.31 8.14 12.45
C ASP A 48 1.07 7.75 11.94
N ILE A 49 1.98 7.43 12.86
CA ILE A 49 3.34 6.99 12.54
C ILE A 49 3.28 5.65 11.79
N LEU A 50 2.45 4.71 12.26
CA LEU A 50 2.25 3.43 11.59
C LEU A 50 1.63 3.62 10.20
N PHE A 51 0.59 4.45 10.09
CA PHE A 51 -0.07 4.76 8.83
C PHE A 51 0.90 5.32 7.78
N ALA A 52 1.65 6.36 8.14
CA ALA A 52 2.66 6.93 7.26
C ALA A 52 3.74 5.90 6.90
N SER A 53 4.21 5.12 7.88
CA SER A 53 5.25 4.10 7.67
C SER A 53 4.80 3.03 6.68
N ILE A 54 3.56 2.55 6.79
CA ILE A 54 2.99 1.57 5.86
C ILE A 54 3.05 2.13 4.44
N LEU A 55 2.41 3.27 4.20
CA LEU A 55 2.27 3.82 2.85
C LEU A 55 3.63 4.18 2.24
N LEU A 56 4.52 4.86 2.98
CA LEU A 56 5.83 5.26 2.48
C LEU A 56 6.74 4.06 2.19
N LEU A 57 6.72 3.03 3.03
CA LEU A 57 7.49 1.81 2.79
C LEU A 57 6.91 1.01 1.62
N THR A 58 5.58 0.98 1.45
CA THR A 58 4.96 0.34 0.27
C THR A 58 5.38 1.03 -1.02
N ILE A 59 5.43 2.38 -1.05
CA ILE A 59 5.99 3.12 -2.18
C ILE A 59 7.43 2.68 -2.46
N TYR A 60 8.28 2.66 -1.42
CA TYR A 60 9.67 2.25 -1.55
C TYR A 60 9.80 0.82 -2.13
N ILE A 61 8.98 -0.12 -1.65
CA ILE A 61 8.93 -1.50 -2.11
C ILE A 61 8.57 -1.58 -3.61
N TYR A 62 7.49 -0.91 -4.03
CA TYR A 62 7.04 -0.96 -5.43
C TYR A 62 8.02 -0.25 -6.39
N LEU A 63 8.66 0.83 -5.96
CA LEU A 63 9.71 1.49 -6.76
C LEU A 63 10.93 0.56 -6.96
N ASN A 64 11.33 -0.20 -5.94
CA ASN A 64 12.40 -1.18 -6.08
C ASN A 64 11.97 -2.37 -6.94
N LEU A 65 10.72 -2.84 -6.80
CA LEU A 65 10.16 -3.87 -7.69
C LEU A 65 10.26 -3.43 -9.16
N LYS A 66 9.80 -2.21 -9.46
CA LYS A 66 9.88 -1.61 -10.80
C LYS A 66 11.31 -1.62 -11.35
N ASN A 67 12.27 -1.14 -10.56
CA ASN A 67 13.67 -1.08 -10.99
C ASN A 67 14.23 -2.48 -11.27
N ILE A 68 13.92 -3.48 -10.42
CA ILE A 68 14.38 -4.85 -10.61
C ILE A 68 13.75 -5.49 -11.86
N LEU A 69 12.45 -5.29 -12.09
CA LEU A 69 11.77 -5.77 -13.30
C LEU A 69 12.37 -5.16 -14.57
N ASN A 70 12.69 -3.87 -14.54
CA ASN A 70 13.34 -3.18 -15.66
C ASN A 70 14.75 -3.71 -15.92
N GLU A 71 15.58 -3.82 -14.87
CA GLU A 71 17.00 -4.15 -15.02
C GLU A 71 17.26 -5.64 -15.29
N GLN A 72 16.45 -6.54 -14.71
CA GLN A 72 16.68 -7.98 -14.82
C GLN A 72 15.81 -8.66 -15.87
N LEU A 73 14.57 -8.19 -16.04
CA LEU A 73 13.58 -8.84 -16.91
C LEU A 73 13.21 -7.99 -18.12
N ASN A 74 13.83 -6.81 -18.28
CA ASN A 74 13.49 -5.83 -19.33
C ASN A 74 11.98 -5.55 -19.39
N PHE A 75 11.31 -5.51 -18.23
CA PHE A 75 9.87 -5.41 -18.10
C PHE A 75 9.46 -4.06 -17.52
N ASN A 76 9.15 -3.11 -18.42
CA ASN A 76 8.78 -1.72 -18.08
C ASN A 76 7.29 -1.39 -18.19
N HIS A 77 6.46 -2.41 -18.43
CA HIS A 77 5.03 -2.23 -18.74
C HIS A 77 4.23 -1.72 -17.54
N ILE A 78 4.74 -1.87 -16.31
CA ILE A 78 4.07 -1.42 -15.09
C ILE A 78 4.61 -0.08 -14.57
N ASP A 79 5.60 0.54 -15.24
CA ASP A 79 6.29 1.72 -14.71
C ASP A 79 5.34 2.88 -14.40
N LEU A 80 4.45 3.20 -15.35
CA LEU A 80 3.45 4.23 -15.17
C LEU A 80 2.50 3.89 -14.01
N LEU A 81 2.09 2.62 -13.90
CA LEU A 81 1.20 2.16 -12.83
C LEU A 81 1.86 2.30 -11.46
N VAL A 82 3.15 1.98 -11.33
CA VAL A 82 3.91 2.16 -10.09
C VAL A 82 4.05 3.64 -9.72
N TRP A 83 4.25 4.53 -10.70
CA TRP A 83 4.29 5.97 -10.43
C TRP A 83 2.94 6.52 -9.96
N ILE A 84 1.84 6.10 -10.60
CA ILE A 84 0.50 6.47 -10.16
C ILE A 84 0.23 5.89 -8.76
N TYR A 85 0.60 4.64 -8.50
CA TYR A 85 0.50 4.00 -7.18
C TYR A 85 1.19 4.86 -6.11
N ALA A 86 2.41 5.31 -6.39
CA ALA A 86 3.16 6.16 -5.48
C ALA A 86 2.46 7.50 -5.24
N ALA A 87 1.95 8.16 -6.29
CA ALA A 87 1.23 9.42 -6.17
C ALA A 87 -0.04 9.29 -5.30
N ILE A 88 -0.81 8.21 -5.48
CA ILE A 88 -2.02 7.96 -4.69
C ILE A 88 -1.68 7.68 -3.23
N ASN A 89 -0.63 6.92 -2.94
CA ASN A 89 -0.18 6.69 -1.57
C ASN A 89 0.33 7.99 -0.91
N ILE A 90 1.03 8.86 -1.64
CA ILE A 90 1.45 10.19 -1.13
C ILE A 90 0.23 11.05 -0.81
N LEU A 91 -0.77 11.07 -1.70
CA LEU A 91 -2.03 11.77 -1.47
C LEU A 91 -2.74 11.21 -0.22
N TRP A 92 -2.71 9.90 -0.03
CA TRP A 92 -3.33 9.28 1.14
C TRP A 92 -2.57 9.59 2.43
N VAL A 93 -1.23 9.54 2.44
CA VAL A 93 -0.43 10.00 3.59
C VAL A 93 -0.72 11.47 3.91
N SER A 94 -0.99 12.30 2.91
CA SER A 94 -1.27 13.73 3.11
C SER A 94 -2.54 14.00 3.92
N THR A 95 -3.42 13.00 4.14
CA THR A 95 -4.55 13.16 5.07
C THR A 95 -4.10 13.41 6.50
N LEU A 96 -2.87 13.00 6.88
CA LEU A 96 -2.27 13.34 8.18
C LEU A 96 -2.12 14.85 8.42
N LEU A 97 -2.21 15.67 7.36
CA LEU A 97 -2.27 17.12 7.51
C LEU A 97 -3.56 17.56 8.22
N LEU A 98 -4.63 16.77 8.18
CA LEU A 98 -5.86 17.01 8.94
C LEU A 98 -5.60 16.84 10.43
N ASP A 99 -4.92 15.77 10.82
CA ASP A 99 -4.53 15.45 12.20
C ASP A 99 -3.57 16.51 12.76
N VAL A 100 -2.59 16.93 11.94
CA VAL A 100 -1.71 18.06 12.28
C VAL A 100 -2.51 19.35 12.42
N ALA A 101 -3.45 19.63 11.51
CA ALA A 101 -4.30 20.81 11.59
C ALA A 101 -5.14 20.80 12.88
N SER A 102 -5.70 19.65 13.27
CA SER A 102 -6.43 19.46 14.53
C SER A 102 -5.58 19.74 15.76
N ALA A 103 -4.28 19.40 15.71
CA ALA A 103 -3.36 19.62 16.83
C ALA A 103 -2.85 21.06 16.96
N VAL A 104 -2.78 21.82 15.86
CA VAL A 104 -2.16 23.17 15.85
C VAL A 104 -3.15 24.31 15.72
N LEU A 105 -4.34 24.07 15.17
CA LEU A 105 -5.37 25.10 15.00
C LEU A 105 -6.23 25.24 16.26
N PRO A 106 -6.83 26.42 16.50
CA PRO A 106 -7.84 26.60 17.53
C PRO A 106 -9.00 25.61 17.41
N GLU A 107 -9.40 24.99 18.53
CA GLU A 107 -10.45 23.96 18.58
C GLU A 107 -11.78 24.42 17.95
N ASN A 108 -12.13 25.69 18.11
CA ASN A 108 -13.34 26.26 17.51
C ASN A 108 -13.30 26.29 15.97
N ILE A 109 -12.13 26.40 15.35
CA ILE A 109 -11.98 26.34 13.89
C ILE A 109 -12.14 24.89 13.41
N VAL A 110 -11.54 23.94 14.13
CA VAL A 110 -11.54 22.52 13.76
C VAL A 110 -12.94 21.92 13.92
N SER A 111 -13.56 22.08 15.10
CA SER A 111 -14.92 21.60 15.40
C SER A 111 -16.01 22.22 14.51
N GLN A 112 -15.89 23.49 14.14
CA GLN A 112 -16.85 24.11 13.21
C GLN A 112 -16.79 23.51 11.80
N ASN A 113 -15.68 22.85 11.43
CA ASN A 113 -15.45 22.26 10.12
C ASN A 113 -15.38 20.71 10.17
N GLU A 114 -15.87 20.09 11.24
CA GLU A 114 -15.88 18.64 11.46
C GLU A 114 -16.36 17.86 10.21
N GLY A 115 -17.54 18.21 9.69
CA GLY A 115 -18.10 17.55 8.52
C GLY A 115 -17.21 17.67 7.28
N THR A 116 -16.48 18.76 7.10
CA THR A 116 -15.54 18.92 5.98
C THR A 116 -14.32 18.02 6.15
N PHE A 117 -13.74 17.96 7.35
CA PHE A 117 -12.60 17.10 7.66
C PHE A 117 -12.95 15.63 7.44
N LEU A 118 -14.05 15.17 8.04
CA LEU A 118 -14.55 13.80 7.89
C LEU A 118 -14.79 13.45 6.42
N ASN A 119 -15.43 14.33 5.65
CA ASN A 119 -15.69 14.10 4.23
C ASN A 119 -14.40 13.99 3.42
N ILE A 120 -13.38 14.80 3.71
CA ILE A 120 -12.07 14.72 3.04
C ILE A 120 -11.41 13.38 3.38
N GLY A 121 -11.30 13.03 4.67
CA GLY A 121 -10.68 11.78 5.11
C GLY A 121 -11.34 10.54 4.50
N LEU A 122 -12.68 10.47 4.56
CA LEU A 122 -13.45 9.36 3.98
C LEU A 122 -13.33 9.29 2.46
N SER A 123 -13.45 10.43 1.77
CA SER A 123 -13.39 10.46 0.30
C SER A 123 -12.00 10.06 -0.21
N ILE A 124 -10.93 10.55 0.42
CA ILE A 124 -9.56 10.19 0.06
C ILE A 124 -9.31 8.72 0.40
N GLY A 125 -9.71 8.24 1.58
CA GLY A 125 -9.52 6.84 1.98
C GLY A 125 -10.22 5.86 1.04
N VAL A 126 -11.52 6.04 0.81
CA VAL A 126 -12.30 5.17 -0.11
C VAL A 126 -11.80 5.31 -1.55
N GLY A 127 -11.54 6.53 -2.00
CA GLY A 127 -11.02 6.79 -3.34
C GLY A 127 -9.65 6.13 -3.57
N ALA A 128 -8.76 6.22 -2.59
CA ALA A 128 -7.45 5.57 -2.64
C ALA A 128 -7.59 4.05 -2.72
N ILE A 129 -8.41 3.42 -1.88
CA ILE A 129 -8.65 1.97 -1.91
C ILE A 129 -9.12 1.50 -3.30
N VAL A 130 -10.09 2.21 -3.89
CA VAL A 130 -10.62 1.85 -5.21
C VAL A 130 -9.55 2.02 -6.29
N ILE A 131 -8.86 3.16 -6.33
CA ILE A 131 -7.85 3.45 -7.35
C ILE A 131 -6.66 2.50 -7.23
N LEU A 132 -6.17 2.25 -6.01
CA LEU A 132 -5.11 1.28 -5.75
C LEU A 132 -5.54 -0.13 -6.13
N GLY A 133 -6.81 -0.50 -5.89
CA GLY A 133 -7.37 -1.76 -6.36
C GLY A 133 -7.34 -1.88 -7.90
N ILE A 134 -7.68 -0.82 -8.63
CA ILE A 134 -7.54 -0.80 -10.10
C ILE A 134 -6.07 -1.00 -10.50
N ILE A 135 -5.15 -0.32 -9.81
CA ILE A 135 -3.72 -0.42 -10.13
C ILE A 135 -3.18 -1.83 -9.86
N ASP A 136 -3.48 -2.43 -8.70
CA ASP A 136 -3.07 -3.79 -8.36
C ASP A 136 -3.63 -4.81 -9.37
N LEU A 137 -4.89 -4.64 -9.79
CA LEU A 137 -5.50 -5.47 -10.83
C LEU A 137 -4.72 -5.36 -12.16
N LEU A 138 -4.42 -4.14 -12.59
CA LEU A 138 -3.70 -3.90 -13.85
C LEU A 138 -2.26 -4.42 -13.79
N ILE A 139 -1.55 -4.20 -12.67
CA ILE A 139 -0.19 -4.75 -12.45
C ILE A 139 -0.23 -6.27 -12.54
N GLY A 140 -1.18 -6.91 -11.84
CA GLY A 140 -1.34 -8.36 -11.86
C GLY A 140 -1.61 -8.91 -13.27
N ILE A 141 -2.53 -8.29 -14.02
CA ILE A 141 -2.85 -8.69 -15.40
C ILE A 141 -1.64 -8.54 -16.32
N LEU A 142 -0.92 -7.41 -16.27
CA LEU A 142 0.23 -7.16 -17.13
C LEU A 142 1.38 -8.13 -16.86
N LEU A 143 1.62 -8.47 -15.60
CA LEU A 143 2.61 -9.49 -15.24
C LEU A 143 2.16 -10.88 -15.74
N LEU A 144 0.90 -11.26 -15.54
CA LEU A 144 0.39 -12.57 -15.98
C LEU A 144 0.37 -12.73 -17.50
N ALA A 145 0.17 -11.63 -18.25
CA ALA A 145 0.24 -11.62 -19.71
C ALA A 145 1.62 -12.05 -20.24
N LYS A 146 2.68 -11.91 -19.44
CA LYS A 146 4.05 -12.36 -19.73
C LYS A 146 4.53 -13.45 -18.76
N SER A 147 3.59 -14.22 -18.19
CA SER A 147 3.89 -15.19 -17.14
C SER A 147 4.94 -16.22 -17.53
N THR A 148 5.06 -16.64 -18.79
CA THR A 148 6.09 -17.60 -19.23
C THR A 148 7.52 -17.12 -18.98
N GLU A 149 7.73 -15.81 -18.93
CA GLU A 149 9.03 -15.16 -18.73
C GLU A 149 9.24 -14.70 -17.28
N LEU A 150 8.31 -15.01 -16.37
CA LEU A 150 8.38 -14.58 -14.97
C LEU A 150 8.84 -15.71 -14.02
N PRO A 151 9.74 -15.40 -13.08
CA PRO A 151 10.01 -16.24 -11.92
C PRO A 151 8.73 -16.59 -11.15
N THR A 152 8.69 -17.79 -10.54
CA THR A 152 7.51 -18.30 -9.82
C THR A 152 6.99 -17.34 -8.75
N LEU A 153 7.87 -16.69 -7.98
CA LEU A 153 7.45 -15.74 -6.95
C LEU A 153 6.74 -14.51 -7.55
N LEU A 154 7.16 -14.02 -8.72
CA LEU A 154 6.50 -12.93 -9.42
C LEU A 154 5.16 -13.36 -10.03
N LYS A 155 5.04 -14.61 -10.49
CA LYS A 155 3.74 -15.18 -10.88
C LYS A 155 2.76 -15.20 -9.70
N ILE A 156 3.20 -15.65 -8.52
CA ILE A 156 2.36 -15.67 -7.31
C ILE A 156 2.00 -14.24 -6.91
N PHE A 157 2.97 -13.31 -6.90
CA PHE A 157 2.71 -11.89 -6.64
C PHE A 157 1.66 -11.32 -7.61
N ALA A 158 1.74 -11.64 -8.90
CA ALA A 158 0.79 -11.16 -9.89
C ALA A 158 -0.63 -11.68 -9.64
N ILE A 159 -0.78 -12.97 -9.28
CA ILE A 159 -2.07 -13.55 -8.87
C ILE A 159 -2.61 -12.84 -7.63
N MET A 160 -1.77 -12.62 -6.62
CA MET A 160 -2.16 -11.92 -5.40
C MET A 160 -2.57 -10.47 -5.69
N SER A 161 -1.88 -9.79 -6.60
CA SER A 161 -2.22 -8.43 -7.04
C SER A 161 -3.59 -8.38 -7.72
N VAL A 162 -3.93 -9.38 -8.56
CA VAL A 162 -5.28 -9.51 -9.13
C VAL A 162 -6.33 -9.69 -8.02
N ILE A 163 -6.07 -10.56 -7.04
CA ILE A 163 -6.98 -10.79 -5.91
C ILE A 163 -7.18 -9.49 -5.13
N GLN A 164 -6.10 -8.80 -4.77
CA GLN A 164 -6.16 -7.51 -4.09
C GLN A 164 -6.94 -6.48 -4.89
N GLY A 165 -6.72 -6.44 -6.20
CA GLY A 165 -7.40 -5.50 -7.07
C GLY A 165 -8.91 -5.69 -7.10
N VAL A 166 -9.37 -6.93 -7.24
CA VAL A 166 -10.81 -7.27 -7.19
C VAL A 166 -11.41 -6.91 -5.83
N LEU A 167 -10.71 -7.20 -4.73
CA LEU A 167 -11.17 -6.90 -3.37
C LEU A 167 -11.18 -5.39 -3.09
N GLY A 168 -10.19 -4.64 -3.56
CA GLY A 168 -10.09 -3.19 -3.36
C GLY A 168 -11.14 -2.40 -4.15
N ILE A 169 -11.38 -2.78 -5.41
CA ILE A 169 -12.46 -2.17 -6.21
C ILE A 169 -13.83 -2.48 -5.58
N THR A 170 -13.96 -3.67 -5.00
CA THR A 170 -15.18 -4.07 -4.27
C THR A 170 -15.09 -3.59 -2.83
N VAL A 171 -15.27 -2.28 -2.58
CA VAL A 171 -15.09 -1.62 -1.26
C VAL A 171 -15.62 -2.43 -0.07
N VAL A 172 -16.76 -3.12 -0.20
CA VAL A 172 -17.34 -4.00 0.83
C VAL A 172 -16.38 -5.13 1.27
N PHE A 173 -15.60 -5.68 0.35
CA PHE A 173 -14.61 -6.72 0.61
C PHE A 173 -13.21 -6.18 0.91
N ALA A 174 -12.99 -4.86 0.89
CA ALA A 174 -11.68 -4.26 1.15
C ALA A 174 -11.13 -4.63 2.54
N ALA A 175 -11.99 -4.90 3.53
CA ALA A 175 -11.57 -5.38 4.85
C ALA A 175 -10.74 -6.69 4.79
N THR A 176 -10.95 -7.53 3.77
CA THR A 176 -10.16 -8.77 3.59
C THR A 176 -8.71 -8.48 3.18
N LEU A 177 -8.42 -7.28 2.66
CA LEU A 177 -7.05 -6.85 2.32
C LEU A 177 -6.13 -6.82 3.54
N ILE A 178 -6.68 -6.70 4.76
CA ILE A 178 -5.93 -6.82 6.03
C ILE A 178 -5.10 -8.10 6.07
N PHE A 179 -5.59 -9.19 5.46
CA PHE A 179 -4.90 -10.48 5.41
C PHE A 179 -4.15 -10.70 4.10
N ILE A 180 -4.73 -10.29 2.97
CA ILE A 180 -4.15 -10.53 1.65
C ILE A 180 -2.89 -9.68 1.42
N PHE A 181 -2.91 -8.40 1.79
CA PHE A 181 -1.78 -7.50 1.57
C PHE A 181 -0.50 -7.94 2.30
N PRO A 182 -0.53 -8.34 3.59
CA PRO A 182 0.64 -8.90 4.25
C PRO A 182 1.22 -10.14 3.56
N ILE A 183 0.37 -11.04 3.06
CA ILE A 183 0.83 -12.23 2.33
C ILE A 183 1.56 -11.81 1.05
N THR A 184 1.02 -10.83 0.31
CA THR A 184 1.67 -10.25 -0.87
C THR A 184 3.03 -9.65 -0.53
N MET A 185 3.13 -8.89 0.58
CA MET A 185 4.39 -8.33 1.03
C MET A 185 5.41 -9.42 1.40
N ILE A 186 4.99 -10.52 2.03
CA ILE A 186 5.88 -11.66 2.28
C ILE A 186 6.37 -12.31 0.98
N ILE A 187 5.52 -12.41 -0.05
CA ILE A 187 5.93 -12.91 -1.36
C ILE A 187 6.98 -11.99 -2.00
N LEU A 188 6.78 -10.67 -1.94
CA LEU A 188 7.77 -9.70 -2.42
C LEU A 188 9.06 -9.78 -1.59
N ALA A 189 8.97 -9.94 -0.27
CA ALA A 189 10.15 -10.13 0.58
C ALA A 189 10.95 -11.36 0.16
N MET A 190 10.28 -12.50 -0.04
CA MET A 190 10.92 -13.71 -0.54
C MET A 190 11.55 -13.50 -1.91
N PHE A 191 10.91 -12.74 -2.80
CA PHE A 191 11.44 -12.41 -4.11
C PHE A 191 12.73 -11.58 -4.00
N PHE A 192 12.73 -10.50 -3.21
CA PHE A 192 13.91 -9.66 -3.04
C PHE A 192 15.04 -10.39 -2.32
N LEU A 193 14.75 -11.14 -1.26
CA LEU A 193 15.79 -11.82 -0.49
C LEU A 193 16.38 -13.05 -1.20
N ARG A 194 15.84 -13.43 -2.36
CA ARG A 194 16.38 -14.53 -3.17
C ARG A 194 17.61 -14.06 -3.94
N LYS A 195 18.65 -14.90 -3.99
CA LYS A 195 19.88 -14.57 -4.73
C LYS A 195 19.58 -14.40 -6.24
N PRO A 196 20.15 -13.37 -6.90
CA PRO A 196 19.91 -13.09 -8.33
C PRO A 196 20.20 -14.29 -9.26
N GLU A 197 21.21 -15.10 -8.93
CA GLU A 197 21.60 -16.30 -9.68
C GLU A 197 20.53 -17.42 -9.68
N SER A 198 19.53 -17.34 -8.80
CA SER A 198 18.48 -18.36 -8.66
C SER A 198 17.15 -18.00 -9.33
N LEU A 199 17.13 -16.92 -10.12
CA LEU A 199 16.00 -16.52 -10.96
C LEU A 199 16.01 -17.24 -12.32
N GLU A 200 16.66 -18.40 -12.41
CA GLU A 200 16.60 -19.25 -13.60
C GLU A 200 15.14 -19.56 -13.93
N LEU A 201 14.76 -19.18 -15.16
CA LEU A 201 13.48 -19.48 -15.77
C LEU A 201 13.36 -21.01 -15.89
N VAL A 202 12.56 -21.62 -15.01
CA VAL A 202 12.08 -23.00 -15.16
C VAL A 202 10.77 -23.00 -15.94
#